data_AF-A0A1V3MZU0-F1
#
_entry.id   AF-A0A1V3MZU0-F1
#
_cell.length_a   1.000
_cell.length_b   1.000
_cell.length_c   1.000
_cell.angle_alpha   90.00
_cell.angle_beta   90.00
_cell.angle_gamma   90.00
#
_symmetry.space_group_name_H-M   'P 1'
#
loop_
_entity.id
_entity.type
_entity.pdbx_description
1 polymer ?
#
loop_
_entity_poly.entity_id
_entity_poly.type
_entity_poly.pdbx_seq_one_letter_code
_entity_poly.pdbx_strand_id
1 'polypeptide(L)'
;MKKTNLKVRFSSALIIIFALISFVGCSKDKDDNPGSDSGSIDVAIGTYKGTYSIGTVNHFNAVLIVTKVDNNRLKFVAKSGEPYSNVATKTIQAKADVPGLVDGHDSQGQFTYKTAEKDLTLVANATSSSEFAYSFEGQKQ
;
A
#
# COMPACT_ATOMS: atom_id res chain seq x y z
N MET A 1 -19.47 -15.33 -73.95
CA MET A 1 -19.65 -15.13 -72.48
C MET A 1 -18.66 -14.06 -72.01
N LYS A 2 -19.14 -13.10 -71.20
CA LYS A 2 -18.49 -11.82 -70.86
C LYS A 2 -17.29 -11.98 -69.93
N LYS A 3 -16.26 -11.15 -70.16
CA LYS A 3 -15.04 -10.95 -69.35
C LYS A 3 -15.36 -10.30 -67.99
N THR A 4 -14.58 -10.64 -66.96
CA THR A 4 -14.13 -9.69 -65.93
C THR A 4 -12.83 -10.14 -65.28
N ASN A 5 -11.84 -9.24 -65.32
CA ASN A 5 -10.62 -9.26 -64.51
C ASN A 5 -10.95 -8.58 -63.17
N LEU A 6 -10.44 -9.08 -62.05
CA LEU A 6 -10.24 -8.25 -60.86
C LEU A 6 -9.00 -8.71 -60.09
N LYS A 7 -7.93 -7.93 -60.22
CA LYS A 7 -6.70 -8.03 -59.42
C LYS A 7 -7.00 -7.46 -58.04
N VAL A 8 -6.80 -8.25 -57.00
CA VAL A 8 -6.88 -7.78 -55.61
C VAL A 8 -5.44 -7.59 -55.10
N ARG A 9 -5.05 -6.33 -54.93
CA ARG A 9 -3.87 -5.91 -54.18
C ARG A 9 -4.33 -5.48 -52.79
N PHE A 10 -3.92 -6.18 -51.74
CA PHE A 10 -4.02 -5.69 -50.38
C PHE A 10 -2.62 -5.38 -49.85
N SER A 11 -2.28 -4.10 -49.96
CA SER A 11 -1.32 -3.43 -49.09
C SER A 11 -1.86 -3.42 -47.67
N SER A 12 -1.02 -3.76 -46.68
CA SER A 12 -0.93 -3.04 -45.41
C SER A 12 0.22 -3.62 -44.60
N ALA A 13 1.34 -2.92 -44.66
CA ALA A 13 2.46 -3.07 -43.75
C ALA A 13 1.99 -2.65 -42.34
N LEU A 14 1.99 -3.60 -41.40
CA LEU A 14 1.71 -3.34 -40.00
C LEU A 14 3.05 -3.39 -39.25
N ILE A 15 3.74 -2.25 -39.26
CA ILE A 15 4.96 -1.99 -38.51
C ILE A 15 4.55 -1.84 -37.04
N ILE A 16 4.80 -2.85 -36.22
CA ILE A 16 4.63 -2.76 -34.77
C ILE A 16 5.90 -2.10 -34.22
N ILE A 17 5.80 -0.81 -33.93
CA ILE A 17 6.81 -0.02 -33.24
C ILE A 17 6.88 -0.52 -31.79
N PHE A 18 8.00 -1.13 -31.42
CA PHE A 18 8.37 -1.31 -30.02
C PHE A 18 8.64 0.07 -29.42
N ALA A 19 7.72 0.55 -28.59
CA ALA A 19 7.95 1.73 -27.77
C ALA A 19 9.05 1.39 -26.74
N LEU A 20 10.21 1.99 -26.96
CA LEU A 20 11.30 2.04 -25.98
C LEU A 20 10.79 2.74 -24.73
N ILE A 21 10.89 2.06 -23.59
CA ILE A 21 10.61 2.62 -22.28
C ILE A 21 11.76 3.57 -21.97
N SER A 22 11.60 4.83 -22.35
CA SER A 22 12.47 5.92 -21.90
C SER A 22 12.22 6.12 -20.41
N PHE A 23 13.10 5.59 -19.55
CA PHE A 23 13.28 6.13 -18.21
C PHE A 23 13.78 7.57 -18.36
N VAL A 24 12.86 8.52 -18.49
CA VAL A 24 13.13 9.91 -18.16
C VAL A 24 13.29 9.98 -16.65
N GLY A 25 14.55 9.79 -16.21
CA GLY A 25 15.03 10.33 -14.96
C GLY A 25 14.95 11.84 -15.03
N CYS A 26 13.77 12.39 -14.69
CA CYS A 26 13.65 13.81 -14.43
C CYS A 26 14.28 14.08 -13.07
N SER A 27 15.54 14.51 -13.10
CA SER A 27 16.07 15.45 -12.11
C SER A 27 15.07 16.59 -11.95
N LYS A 28 14.53 16.74 -10.76
CA LYS A 28 13.98 17.99 -10.29
C LYS A 28 14.37 18.17 -8.84
N ASP A 29 15.34 19.07 -8.71
CA ASP A 29 15.45 20.10 -7.69
C ASP A 29 15.49 19.64 -6.24
N LYS A 30 16.69 19.86 -5.67
CA LYS A 30 16.91 20.10 -4.25
C LYS A 30 16.09 21.33 -3.85
N ASP A 31 14.83 21.13 -3.53
CA ASP A 31 14.16 21.99 -2.58
C ASP A 31 14.50 21.45 -1.19
N ASP A 32 15.61 21.94 -0.66
CA ASP A 32 15.85 22.04 0.76
C ASP A 32 14.76 22.93 1.36
N ASN A 33 13.60 22.33 1.61
CA ASN A 33 12.68 22.81 2.60
C ASN A 33 12.64 21.76 3.71
N PRO A 34 13.27 21.97 4.88
CA PRO A 34 12.91 21.23 6.07
C PRO A 34 11.55 21.76 6.55
N GLY A 35 10.54 21.60 5.70
CA GLY A 35 9.15 21.79 6.04
C GLY A 35 8.80 20.62 6.92
N SER A 36 8.80 20.86 8.22
CA SER A 36 8.21 20.01 9.23
C SER A 36 6.88 19.42 8.73
N ASP A 37 6.88 18.14 8.33
CA ASP A 37 5.71 17.26 8.23
C ASP A 37 5.15 16.97 9.65
N SER A 38 5.06 18.00 10.48
CA SER A 38 4.38 17.94 11.76
C SER A 38 2.88 18.09 11.51
N GLY A 39 2.14 17.00 11.70
CA GLY A 39 0.80 17.10 12.27
C GLY A 39 -0.31 16.35 11.58
N SER A 40 -0.08 15.66 10.44
CA SER A 40 -1.14 14.84 9.83
C SER A 40 -0.85 13.35 9.90
N ILE A 41 -1.85 12.58 10.31
CA ILE A 41 -1.84 11.11 10.24
C ILE A 41 -1.81 10.59 8.80
N ASP A 42 -2.06 11.48 7.81
CA ASP A 42 -2.15 11.13 6.40
C ASP A 42 -0.83 10.58 5.83
N VAL A 43 0.30 10.96 6.45
CA VAL A 43 1.62 10.44 6.06
C VAL A 43 1.72 8.92 6.22
N ALA A 44 0.92 8.32 7.11
CA ALA A 44 0.85 6.87 7.34
C ALA A 44 -0.15 6.13 6.41
N ILE A 45 -0.88 6.83 5.53
CA ILE A 45 -1.79 6.18 4.56
C ILE A 45 -0.98 5.57 3.43
N GLY A 46 -1.23 4.30 3.09
CA GLY A 46 -0.60 3.66 1.94
C GLY A 46 -0.64 2.14 1.98
N THR A 47 0.12 1.54 1.07
CA THR A 47 0.29 0.08 0.97
C THR A 47 1.65 -0.30 1.53
N TYR A 48 1.65 -1.29 2.40
CA TYR A 48 2.82 -1.78 3.11
C TYR A 48 3.10 -3.22 2.71
N LYS A 49 4.37 -3.57 2.57
CA LYS A 49 4.81 -4.94 2.34
C LYS A 49 5.69 -5.37 3.51
N GLY A 50 5.41 -6.55 4.06
CA GLY A 50 6.04 -6.98 5.31
C GLY A 50 5.70 -8.41 5.70
N THR A 51 5.70 -8.64 7.01
CA THR A 51 5.39 -9.94 7.62
C THR A 51 4.18 -9.81 8.51
N TYR A 52 3.15 -10.65 8.29
CA TYR A 52 2.12 -10.89 9.30
C TYR A 52 2.55 -12.05 10.19
N SER A 53 2.33 -11.91 11.50
CA SER A 53 2.42 -13.00 12.46
C SER A 53 1.04 -13.26 13.05
N ILE A 54 0.50 -14.45 12.81
CA ILE A 54 -0.83 -14.88 13.25
C ILE A 54 -0.67 -16.18 14.04
N GLY A 55 -0.79 -16.09 15.37
CA GLY A 55 -0.45 -17.22 16.25
C GLY A 55 1.03 -17.62 16.06
N THR A 56 1.27 -18.86 15.62
CA THR A 56 2.62 -19.38 15.35
C THR A 56 3.03 -19.33 13.88
N VAL A 57 2.20 -18.75 13.00
CA VAL A 57 2.41 -18.74 11.56
C VAL A 57 2.85 -17.35 11.11
N ASN A 58 3.94 -17.29 10.35
CA ASN A 58 4.42 -16.07 9.72
C ASN A 58 4.12 -16.09 8.21
N HIS A 59 3.52 -15.01 7.72
CA HIS A 59 3.27 -14.78 6.29
C HIS A 59 4.19 -13.67 5.80
N PHE A 60 5.25 -14.05 5.10
CA PHE A 60 6.21 -13.12 4.51
C PHE A 60 5.70 -12.51 3.21
N ASN A 61 6.27 -11.37 2.81
CA ASN A 61 5.86 -10.60 1.61
C ASN A 61 4.37 -10.24 1.61
N ALA A 62 3.76 -10.19 2.78
CA ALA A 62 2.35 -9.91 2.93
C ALA A 62 2.06 -8.43 2.79
N VAL A 63 0.83 -8.11 2.38
CA VAL A 63 0.41 -6.75 2.04
C VAL A 63 -0.65 -6.26 3.02
N LEU A 64 -0.37 -5.13 3.64
CA LEU A 64 -1.29 -4.38 4.50
C LEU A 64 -1.62 -3.04 3.84
N ILE A 65 -2.90 -2.70 3.82
CA ILE A 65 -3.41 -1.44 3.26
C ILE A 65 -3.91 -0.59 4.41
N VAL A 66 -3.34 0.62 4.54
CA VAL A 66 -3.72 1.61 5.55
C VAL A 66 -4.49 2.74 4.87
N THR A 67 -5.67 3.06 5.37
CA THR A 67 -6.56 4.11 4.83
C THR A 67 -7.07 5.02 5.94
N LYS A 68 -7.38 6.28 5.60
CA LYS A 68 -8.02 7.22 6.52
C LYS A 68 -9.48 6.86 6.73
N VAL A 69 -9.94 6.88 7.99
CA VAL A 69 -11.37 6.85 8.32
C VAL A 69 -11.86 8.27 8.57
N ASP A 70 -11.14 9.00 9.41
CA ASP A 70 -11.31 10.42 9.69
C ASP A 70 -9.97 11.02 10.15
N ASN A 71 -9.97 12.23 10.70
CA ASN A 71 -8.74 12.93 11.09
C ASN A 71 -8.00 12.32 12.28
N ASN A 72 -8.61 11.36 12.99
CA ASN A 72 -8.07 10.79 14.21
C ASN A 72 -8.04 9.27 14.16
N ARG A 73 -8.39 8.64 13.03
CA ARG A 73 -8.47 7.18 12.93
C ARG A 73 -7.97 6.66 11.59
N LEU A 74 -7.17 5.60 11.65
CA LEU A 74 -6.69 4.85 10.49
C LEU A 74 -7.27 3.44 10.50
N LYS A 75 -7.56 2.94 9.30
CA LYS A 75 -8.06 1.58 9.06
C LYS A 75 -6.97 0.74 8.41
N PHE A 76 -6.73 -0.44 8.98
CA PHE A 76 -5.73 -1.42 8.62
C PHE A 76 -6.41 -2.66 8.04
N VAL A 77 -6.12 -2.97 6.77
CA VAL A 77 -6.79 -4.02 6.01
C VAL A 77 -5.75 -4.94 5.37
N ALA A 78 -5.81 -6.24 5.66
CA ALA A 78 -5.04 -7.23 4.92
C ALA A 78 -5.53 -7.32 3.47
N LYS A 79 -4.62 -7.47 2.52
CA LYS A 79 -4.97 -7.66 1.12
C LYS A 79 -5.85 -8.91 0.95
N SER A 80 -6.97 -8.76 0.24
CA SER A 80 -7.94 -9.84 0.00
C SER A 80 -7.38 -10.95 -0.91
N GLY A 81 -7.86 -12.18 -0.71
CA GLY A 81 -7.51 -13.34 -1.55
C GLY A 81 -6.15 -13.98 -1.21
N GLU A 82 -5.52 -13.50 -0.14
CA GLU A 82 -4.23 -13.98 0.33
C GLU A 82 -4.40 -14.94 1.52
N PRO A 83 -3.41 -15.81 1.84
CA PRO A 83 -3.53 -16.77 2.94
C PRO A 83 -3.74 -16.13 4.33
N TYR A 84 -3.34 -14.86 4.50
CA TYR A 84 -3.50 -14.07 5.73
C TYR A 84 -4.75 -13.16 5.70
N SER A 85 -5.57 -13.24 4.66
CA SER A 85 -6.72 -12.33 4.47
C SER A 85 -7.87 -12.55 5.45
N ASN A 86 -7.82 -13.60 6.26
CA ASN A 86 -8.81 -13.93 7.29
C ASN A 86 -8.63 -13.11 8.58
N VAL A 87 -7.57 -12.31 8.72
CA VAL A 87 -7.44 -11.40 9.87
C VAL A 87 -8.51 -10.31 9.81
N ALA A 88 -9.02 -9.92 10.98
CA ALA A 88 -10.03 -8.88 11.06
C ALA A 88 -9.46 -7.50 10.69
N THR A 89 -10.23 -6.72 9.95
CA THR A 89 -9.92 -5.29 9.73
C THR A 89 -9.95 -4.54 11.05
N LYS A 90 -8.98 -3.64 11.25
CA LYS A 90 -8.89 -2.81 12.46
C LYS A 90 -8.98 -1.35 12.11
N THR A 91 -9.67 -0.58 12.94
CA THR A 91 -9.70 0.89 12.92
C THR A 91 -9.18 1.35 14.26
N ILE A 92 -8.02 1.99 14.26
CA ILE A 92 -7.31 2.39 15.47
C ILE A 92 -7.22 3.92 15.50
N GLN A 93 -7.38 4.52 16.69
CA GLN A 93 -7.06 5.92 16.93
C GLN A 93 -5.62 6.23 16.49
N ALA A 94 -5.40 7.39 15.90
CA ALA A 94 -4.13 7.80 15.33
C ALA A 94 -3.84 9.27 15.67
N LYS A 95 -2.58 9.56 15.94
CA LYS A 95 -2.08 10.91 16.23
C LYS A 95 -0.70 11.10 15.63
N ALA A 96 -0.33 12.35 15.40
CA ALA A 96 0.96 12.75 14.82
C ALA A 96 1.59 13.86 15.68
N ASP A 97 1.61 13.65 16.99
CA ASP A 97 2.05 14.64 17.99
C ASP A 97 3.57 14.87 17.96
N VAL A 98 4.32 13.86 17.52
CA VAL A 98 5.78 13.88 17.44
C VAL A 98 6.21 13.95 15.97
N PRO A 99 7.06 14.90 15.58
CA PRO A 99 7.54 15.00 14.20
C PRO A 99 8.15 13.68 13.69
N GLY A 100 7.71 13.23 12.52
CA GLY A 100 8.18 11.98 11.91
C GLY A 100 7.62 10.70 12.52
N LEU A 101 6.65 10.80 13.43
CA LEU A 101 6.00 9.66 14.06
C LEU A 101 4.48 9.79 13.95
N VAL A 102 3.82 8.73 13.49
CA VAL A 102 2.38 8.55 13.63
C VAL A 102 2.14 7.31 14.44
N ASP A 103 1.45 7.42 15.56
CA ASP A 103 1.18 6.31 16.46
C ASP A 103 -0.28 6.30 16.92
N GLY A 104 -0.66 5.22 17.58
CA GLY A 104 -2.04 5.01 17.94
C GLY A 104 -2.24 3.80 18.83
N HIS A 105 -3.19 3.88 19.74
CA HIS A 105 -3.58 2.77 20.58
C HIS A 105 -5.05 2.90 21.03
N ASP A 106 -5.78 1.79 20.97
CA ASP A 106 -7.10 1.62 21.58
C ASP A 106 -7.41 0.13 21.82
N SER A 107 -8.68 -0.21 22.06
CA SER A 107 -9.13 -1.59 22.27
C SER A 107 -8.84 -2.55 21.10
N GLN A 108 -8.74 -2.04 19.86
CA GLN A 108 -8.48 -2.85 18.67
C GLN A 108 -7.00 -3.15 18.45
N GLY A 109 -6.09 -2.41 19.10
CA GLY A 109 -4.65 -2.65 18.97
C GLY A 109 -3.82 -1.39 19.18
N GLN A 110 -2.58 -1.45 18.70
CA GLN A 110 -1.66 -0.32 18.65
C GLN A 110 -0.79 -0.39 17.40
N PHE A 111 -0.35 0.77 16.92
CA PHE A 111 0.58 0.84 15.80
C PHE A 111 1.57 1.99 15.97
N THR A 112 2.65 1.91 15.19
CA THR A 112 3.64 2.97 15.05
C THR A 112 4.11 3.00 13.61
N TYR A 113 4.06 4.18 13.00
CA TYR A 113 4.64 4.47 11.70
C TYR A 113 5.75 5.52 11.86
N LYS A 114 6.96 5.18 11.42
CA LYS A 114 8.08 6.11 11.40
C LYS A 114 8.29 6.61 9.98
N THR A 115 8.17 7.93 9.79
CA THR A 115 8.14 8.55 8.46
C THR A 115 9.47 8.44 7.73
N ALA A 116 10.60 8.58 8.44
CA ALA A 116 11.93 8.53 7.84
C ALA A 116 12.28 7.14 7.28
N GLU A 117 11.98 6.10 8.05
CA GLU A 117 12.23 4.70 7.69
C GLU A 117 11.13 4.10 6.80
N LYS A 118 10.00 4.82 6.68
CA LYS A 118 8.75 4.34 6.08
C LYS A 118 8.29 3.01 6.67
N ASP A 119 8.58 2.80 7.94
CA ASP A 119 8.39 1.54 8.66
C ASP A 119 7.10 1.58 9.49
N LEU A 120 6.34 0.49 9.47
CA LEU A 120 5.08 0.34 10.19
C LEU A 120 5.12 -0.95 11.02
N THR A 121 4.89 -0.80 12.32
CA THR A 121 4.58 -1.89 13.24
C THR A 121 3.13 -1.78 13.68
N LEU A 122 2.39 -2.88 13.63
CA LEU A 122 1.02 -3.01 14.09
C LEU A 122 0.90 -4.24 14.98
N VAL A 123 0.23 -4.10 16.12
CA VAL A 123 -0.21 -5.21 16.96
C VAL A 123 -1.72 -5.07 17.15
N ALA A 124 -2.47 -6.01 16.60
CA ALA A 124 -3.93 -6.02 16.62
C ALA A 124 -4.45 -7.02 17.65
N ASN A 125 -5.39 -6.56 18.47
CA ASN A 125 -6.08 -7.38 19.47
C ASN A 125 -7.28 -8.09 18.84
N ALA A 126 -7.58 -9.31 19.30
CA ALA A 126 -8.85 -9.96 19.00
C ALA A 126 -9.99 -9.20 19.70
N THR A 127 -11.04 -8.82 18.96
CA THR A 127 -12.22 -8.12 19.51
C THR A 127 -13.45 -9.01 19.67
N SER A 128 -13.34 -10.28 19.27
CA SER A 128 -14.36 -11.30 19.43
C SER A 128 -13.72 -12.69 19.52
N SER A 129 -14.47 -13.71 19.95
CA SER A 129 -13.97 -15.09 20.08
C SER A 129 -13.64 -15.76 18.74
N SER A 130 -14.13 -15.22 17.63
CA SER A 130 -13.85 -15.69 16.27
C SER A 130 -12.63 -15.02 15.63
N GLU A 131 -12.00 -14.07 16.31
CA GLU A 131 -10.86 -13.33 15.80
C GLU A 131 -9.55 -13.81 16.43
N PHE A 132 -8.49 -13.75 15.63
CA PHE A 132 -7.13 -13.96 16.11
C PHE A 132 -6.44 -12.62 16.30
N ALA A 133 -5.70 -12.47 17.39
CA ALA A 133 -4.70 -11.42 17.50
C ALA A 133 -3.60 -11.66 16.45
N TYR A 134 -3.05 -10.58 15.91
CA TYR A 134 -1.99 -10.65 14.92
C TYR A 134 -1.07 -9.44 15.04
N SER A 135 0.14 -9.55 14.50
CA SER A 135 1.01 -8.40 14.27
C SER A 135 1.38 -8.29 12.80
N PHE A 136 1.79 -7.08 12.42
CA PHE A 136 2.39 -6.80 11.12
C PHE A 136 3.60 -5.88 11.30
N GLU A 137 4.70 -6.21 10.63
CA GLU A 137 5.89 -5.37 10.51
C GLU A 137 6.26 -5.24 9.05
N GLY A 138 6.37 -4.01 8.53
CA GLY A 138 6.67 -3.82 7.12
C GLY A 138 6.86 -2.36 6.70
N GLN A 139 7.29 -2.19 5.45
CA GLN A 139 7.63 -0.88 4.90
C GLN A 139 6.64 -0.44 3.83
N LYS A 140 6.40 0.87 3.76
CA LYS A 140 5.55 1.52 2.76
C LYS A 140 6.17 1.36 1.36
N GLN A 141 5.36 0.95 0.38
CA GLN A 141 5.74 0.79 -1.03
C GLN A 141 5.67 2.11 -1.81
#